data_AF-A0A951I2G9-F1
#
_entry.id   AF-A0A951I2G9-F1
#
_cell.length_a   1.000
_cell.length_b   1.000
_cell.length_c   1.000
_cell.angle_alpha   90.00
_cell.angle_beta   90.00
_cell.angle_gamma   90.00
#
_symmetry.space_group_name_H-M   'P 1'
#
loop_
_entity.id
_entity.type
_entity.pdbx_description
1 polymer ?
#
loop_
_entity_poly.entity_id
_entity_poly.type
_entity_poly.pdbx_seq_one_letter_code
_entity_poly.pdbx_strand_id
1 'polypeptide(L)'
;QGIAHPRRVGIASHVGLHINRPTLGCAKSVLVGKYEEPPLERGAWSEMVDKGETVGAALRTKTKVKPIYVSPGHLIDLEGAIRLTLACDGGYRQPEPTRRAHHLVNALRRGEIEPTK
;
A
#
# COMPACT_ATOMS: atom_id res chain seq x y z
N GLN A 1 -5.00 1.72 3.70
CA GLN A 1 -5.73 0.63 3.00
C GLN A 1 -6.74 1.20 2.04
N GLY A 2 -7.03 0.44 0.97
CA GLY A 2 -8.19 0.61 0.10
C GLY A 2 -9.30 -0.38 0.50
N ILE A 3 -9.62 -1.36 -0.35
CA ILE A 3 -10.69 -2.35 -0.08
C ILE A 3 -10.37 -3.32 1.07
N ALA A 4 -9.10 -3.45 1.47
CA ALA A 4 -8.68 -4.15 2.70
C ALA A 4 -9.08 -3.38 3.97
N HIS A 5 -10.37 -3.27 4.19
CA HIS A 5 -11.03 -2.55 5.27
C HIS A 5 -12.31 -3.30 5.68
N PRO A 6 -12.75 -3.25 6.95
CA PRO A 6 -13.96 -3.97 7.42
C PRO A 6 -15.23 -3.66 6.62
N ARG A 7 -15.27 -2.49 5.98
CA ARG A 7 -16.40 -1.97 5.18
C ARG A 7 -16.08 -1.85 3.69
N ARG A 8 -14.98 -2.47 3.21
CA ARG A 8 -14.47 -2.37 1.82
C ARG A 8 -14.15 -0.96 1.31
N VAL A 9 -14.20 0.06 2.16
CA VAL A 9 -13.89 1.46 1.83
C VAL A 9 -12.86 2.01 2.82
N GLY A 10 -11.58 1.83 2.52
CA GLY A 10 -10.48 2.49 3.23
C GLY A 10 -10.15 3.86 2.65
N ILE A 11 -9.18 4.58 3.26
CA ILE A 11 -8.80 5.94 2.84
C ILE A 11 -8.38 6.02 1.36
N ALA A 12 -7.70 5.00 0.83
CA ALA A 12 -7.30 5.00 -0.58
C ALA A 12 -8.53 4.96 -1.50
N SER A 13 -9.53 4.13 -1.20
CA SER A 13 -10.80 4.06 -1.92
C SER A 13 -11.59 5.36 -1.79
N HIS A 14 -11.68 5.91 -0.58
CA HIS A 14 -12.43 7.13 -0.29
C HIS A 14 -11.86 8.35 -1.02
N VAL A 15 -10.54 8.57 -0.92
CA VAL A 15 -9.86 9.66 -1.65
C VAL A 15 -9.99 9.44 -3.15
N GLY A 16 -9.78 8.21 -3.64
CA GLY A 16 -9.89 7.87 -5.06
C GLY A 16 -11.24 8.24 -5.65
N LEU A 17 -12.33 7.92 -4.95
CA LEU A 17 -13.68 8.32 -5.34
C LEU A 17 -13.83 9.83 -5.43
N HIS A 18 -13.30 10.57 -4.44
CA HIS A 18 -13.41 12.02 -4.40
C HIS A 18 -12.61 12.73 -5.50
N ILE A 19 -11.44 12.21 -5.86
CA ILE A 19 -10.57 12.80 -6.90
C ILE A 19 -10.78 12.21 -8.30
N ASN A 20 -11.63 11.18 -8.41
CA ASN A 20 -11.89 10.41 -9.63
C ASN A 20 -10.60 9.96 -10.36
N ARG A 21 -9.67 9.35 -9.62
CA ARG A 21 -8.41 8.82 -10.17
C ARG A 21 -8.05 7.46 -9.58
N PRO A 22 -7.26 6.65 -10.29
CA PRO A 22 -6.75 5.40 -9.77
C PRO A 22 -5.99 5.59 -8.45
N THR A 23 -6.33 4.80 -7.44
CA THR A 23 -5.65 4.82 -6.13
C THR A 23 -5.46 3.40 -5.61
N LEU A 24 -4.38 3.21 -4.86
CA LEU A 24 -4.09 1.96 -4.14
C LEU A 24 -3.58 2.29 -2.74
N GLY A 25 -3.78 1.36 -1.79
CA GLY A 25 -3.27 1.47 -0.44
C GLY A 25 -2.08 0.55 -0.20
N CYS A 26 -0.99 1.07 0.37
CA CYS A 26 0.16 0.31 0.86
C CYS A 26 0.32 0.49 2.38
N ALA A 27 0.04 -0.54 3.17
CA ALA A 27 0.18 -0.49 4.63
C ALA A 27 1.39 -1.28 5.15
N LYS A 28 1.86 -0.88 6.34
CA LYS A 28 2.96 -1.54 7.07
C LYS A 28 2.48 -2.69 7.97
N SER A 29 1.18 -2.73 8.26
CA SER A 29 0.48 -3.71 9.10
C SER A 29 -0.85 -4.08 8.45
N VAL A 30 -1.36 -5.26 8.81
CA VAL A 30 -2.68 -5.73 8.40
C VAL A 30 -3.76 -5.06 9.23
N LEU A 31 -4.84 -4.62 8.57
CA LEU A 31 -6.05 -4.15 9.24
C LEU A 31 -7.14 -5.23 9.27
N VAL A 32 -7.35 -5.89 8.13
CA VAL A 32 -8.25 -7.04 7.95
C VAL A 32 -7.65 -8.00 6.93
N GLY A 33 -8.18 -9.21 6.91
CA GLY A 33 -7.74 -10.28 6.02
C GLY A 33 -6.64 -11.13 6.64
N LYS A 34 -6.62 -12.40 6.24
CA LYS A 34 -5.58 -13.37 6.55
C LYS A 34 -4.77 -13.64 5.29
N TYR A 35 -3.50 -13.98 5.48
CA TYR A 35 -2.59 -14.29 4.38
C TYR A 35 -1.59 -15.34 4.86
N GLU A 36 -1.05 -16.10 3.93
CA GLU A 36 0.13 -16.94 4.17
C GLU A 36 1.39 -16.13 3.89
N GLU A 37 2.46 -16.33 4.66
CA GLU A 37 3.69 -15.56 4.44
C GLU A 37 4.21 -15.82 3.02
N PRO A 38 4.39 -14.77 2.19
CA PRO A 38 4.84 -14.96 0.81
C PRO A 38 6.29 -15.45 0.78
N PRO A 39 6.77 -16.01 -0.33
CA PRO A 39 8.19 -16.31 -0.52
C PRO A 39 9.10 -15.11 -0.21
N LEU A 40 10.38 -15.41 0.06
CA LEU A 40 11.34 -14.39 0.51
C LEU A 40 11.83 -13.47 -0.61
N GLU A 41 11.55 -13.78 -1.86
CA GLU A 41 12.05 -13.06 -3.04
C GLU A 41 11.23 -11.81 -3.34
N ARG A 42 11.90 -10.75 -3.81
CA ARG A 42 11.21 -9.53 -4.27
C ARG A 42 10.22 -9.88 -5.38
N GLY A 43 9.01 -9.33 -5.28
CA GLY A 43 7.91 -9.57 -6.21
C GLY A 43 7.01 -10.71 -5.79
N ALA A 44 7.45 -11.60 -4.90
CA ALA A 44 6.59 -12.65 -4.36
C ALA A 44 5.45 -12.06 -3.53
N TRP A 45 4.27 -12.64 -3.65
CA TRP A 45 3.11 -12.20 -2.90
C TRP A 45 2.14 -13.35 -2.64
N SER A 46 1.25 -13.15 -1.69
CA SER A 46 0.14 -14.04 -1.36
C SER A 46 -1.14 -13.23 -1.23
N GLU A 47 -2.27 -13.84 -1.55
CA GLU A 47 -3.58 -13.22 -1.39
C GLU A 47 -3.87 -12.89 0.07
N MET A 48 -4.48 -11.74 0.29
CA MET A 48 -5.10 -11.41 1.57
C MET A 48 -6.60 -11.63 1.46
N VAL A 49 -7.13 -12.58 2.22
CA VAL A 49 -8.54 -12.98 2.17
C VAL A 49 -9.26 -12.55 3.45
N ASP A 50 -10.37 -11.81 3.30
CA ASP A 50 -11.25 -11.41 4.39
C ASP A 50 -12.69 -11.80 4.06
N LYS A 51 -13.34 -12.60 4.92
CA LYS A 51 -14.73 -13.09 4.72
C LYS A 51 -14.96 -13.82 3.39
N GLY A 52 -13.95 -14.58 2.93
CA GLY A 52 -14.03 -15.35 1.68
C GLY A 52 -13.73 -14.54 0.42
N GLU A 53 -13.37 -13.26 0.55
CA GLU A 53 -13.02 -12.40 -0.59
C GLU A 53 -11.55 -11.99 -0.53
N THR A 54 -10.88 -11.98 -1.68
CA THR A 54 -9.55 -11.39 -1.81
C THR A 54 -9.64 -9.88 -1.74
N VAL A 55 -9.06 -9.29 -0.69
CA VAL A 55 -9.10 -7.84 -0.41
C VAL A 55 -7.77 -7.14 -0.66
N GLY A 56 -6.73 -7.88 -0.99
CA GLY A 56 -5.38 -7.34 -1.14
C GLY A 56 -4.33 -8.43 -1.32
N ALA A 57 -3.08 -8.04 -1.16
CA ALA A 57 -1.93 -8.92 -1.22
C ALA A 57 -0.90 -8.56 -0.15
N ALA A 58 -0.31 -9.58 0.48
CA ALA A 58 0.92 -9.43 1.23
C ALA A 58 2.09 -9.52 0.24
N LEU A 59 2.71 -8.39 -0.06
CA LEU A 59 3.70 -8.23 -1.12
C LEU A 59 5.12 -8.07 -0.57
N ARG A 60 6.06 -8.87 -1.07
CA ARG A 60 7.48 -8.76 -0.79
C ARG A 60 8.11 -7.72 -1.73
N THR A 61 8.20 -6.47 -1.30
CA THR A 61 8.90 -5.41 -2.08
C THR A 61 10.43 -5.48 -1.97
N LYS A 62 10.95 -6.12 -0.93
CA LYS A 62 12.40 -6.30 -0.73
C LYS A 62 12.71 -7.71 -0.23
N THR A 63 13.69 -8.35 -0.86
CA THR A 63 14.11 -9.72 -0.54
C THR A 63 14.45 -9.87 0.95
N LYS A 64 13.93 -10.92 1.58
CA LYS A 64 14.12 -11.25 3.01
C LYS A 64 13.67 -10.16 4.01
N VAL A 65 12.85 -9.20 3.57
CA VAL A 65 12.28 -8.13 4.43
C VAL A 65 10.78 -8.35 4.60
N LYS A 66 10.22 -7.98 5.76
CA LYS A 66 8.78 -8.08 6.03
C LYS A 66 7.94 -7.51 4.87
N PRO A 67 6.85 -8.19 4.46
CA PRO A 67 6.03 -7.73 3.35
C PRO A 67 5.34 -6.39 3.69
N ILE A 68 4.81 -5.75 2.67
CA ILE A 68 3.82 -4.68 2.79
C ILE A 68 2.47 -5.18 2.32
N TYR A 69 1.41 -4.54 2.76
CA TYR A 69 0.05 -4.99 2.47
C TYR A 69 -0.58 -4.04 1.46
N VAL A 70 -0.76 -4.54 0.25
CA VAL A 70 -1.27 -3.79 -0.89
C VAL A 70 -2.75 -4.09 -1.06
N SER A 71 -3.56 -3.08 -1.30
CA SER A 71 -4.99 -3.25 -1.60
C SER A 71 -5.45 -2.24 -2.66
N PRO A 72 -6.29 -2.65 -3.62
CA PRO A 72 -6.95 -1.73 -4.54
C PRO A 72 -7.70 -0.63 -3.82
N GLY A 73 -7.65 0.59 -4.31
CA GLY A 73 -8.42 1.74 -3.81
C GLY A 73 -9.64 2.00 -4.69
N HIS A 74 -9.43 2.74 -5.79
CA HIS A 74 -10.43 3.14 -6.77
C HIS A 74 -9.83 3.00 -8.17
N LEU A 75 -10.64 2.61 -9.18
CA LEU A 75 -10.26 2.48 -10.60
C LEU A 75 -8.95 1.72 -10.86
N ILE A 76 -8.67 0.71 -10.04
CA ILE A 76 -7.53 -0.18 -10.19
C ILE A 76 -7.88 -1.57 -9.65
N ASP A 77 -7.34 -2.61 -10.26
CA ASP A 77 -7.43 -3.98 -9.80
C ASP A 77 -6.23 -4.36 -8.90
N LEU A 78 -6.25 -5.58 -8.37
CA LEU A 78 -5.18 -6.07 -7.49
C LEU A 78 -3.85 -6.22 -8.22
N GLU A 79 -3.88 -6.80 -9.42
CA GLU A 79 -2.66 -7.00 -10.22
C GLU A 79 -2.00 -5.67 -10.58
N GLY A 80 -2.79 -4.69 -11.05
CA GLY A 80 -2.34 -3.34 -11.32
C GLY A 80 -1.77 -2.65 -10.08
N ALA A 81 -2.41 -2.84 -8.92
CA ALA A 81 -1.92 -2.29 -7.67
C ALA A 81 -0.56 -2.89 -7.26
N ILE A 82 -0.38 -4.21 -7.39
CA ILE A 82 0.89 -4.90 -7.13
C ILE A 82 1.97 -4.42 -8.09
N ARG A 83 1.67 -4.39 -9.39
CA ARG A 83 2.60 -3.97 -10.44
C ARG A 83 3.09 -2.54 -10.23
N LEU A 84 2.19 -1.60 -9.96
CA LEU A 84 2.56 -0.21 -9.68
C LEU A 84 3.36 -0.08 -8.38
N THR A 85 3.03 -0.87 -7.37
CA THR A 85 3.78 -0.88 -6.11
C THR A 85 5.23 -1.32 -6.33
N LEU A 86 5.46 -2.39 -7.10
CA LEU A 86 6.81 -2.86 -7.44
C LEU A 86 7.55 -1.90 -8.37
N ALA A 87 6.86 -1.25 -9.31
CA ALA A 87 7.47 -0.26 -10.19
C ALA A 87 7.97 0.98 -9.42
N CYS A 88 7.29 1.31 -8.32
CA CYS A 88 7.57 2.49 -7.51
C CYS A 88 8.29 2.18 -6.20
N ASP A 89 8.82 0.97 -5.97
CA ASP A 89 9.43 0.61 -4.68
C ASP A 89 10.82 1.26 -4.45
N GLY A 90 11.53 1.58 -5.53
CA GLY A 90 12.86 2.17 -5.49
C GLY A 90 13.89 1.33 -4.72
N GLY A 91 13.67 0.02 -4.61
CA GLY A 91 14.52 -0.88 -3.81
C GLY A 91 14.32 -0.81 -2.29
N TYR A 92 13.30 -0.08 -1.81
CA TYR A 92 12.93 0.01 -0.41
C TYR A 92 11.72 -0.87 -0.07
N ARG A 93 11.47 -1.08 1.23
CA ARG A 93 10.26 -1.78 1.69
C ARG A 93 9.00 -0.97 1.39
N GLN A 94 9.03 0.34 1.61
CA GLN A 94 7.91 1.24 1.31
C GLN A 94 8.10 1.88 -0.07
N PRO A 95 7.04 1.98 -0.89
CA PRO A 95 7.11 2.66 -2.16
C PRO A 95 7.58 4.10 -2.03
N GLU A 96 8.44 4.50 -2.96
CA GLU A 96 9.05 5.80 -3.10
C GLU A 96 8.05 6.93 -2.78
N PRO A 97 6.84 6.99 -3.41
CA PRO A 97 5.93 8.12 -3.20
C PRO A 97 5.51 8.29 -1.73
N THR A 98 5.17 7.17 -1.08
CA THR A 98 4.76 7.18 0.34
C THR A 98 5.93 7.41 1.27
N ARG A 99 7.14 6.97 0.89
CA ARG A 99 8.37 7.18 1.65
C ARG A 99 8.77 8.66 1.62
N ARG A 100 8.72 9.33 0.47
CA ARG A 100 8.95 10.79 0.37
C ARG A 100 7.94 11.59 1.14
N ALA A 101 6.65 11.27 1.01
CA ALA A 101 5.60 11.93 1.77
C ALA A 101 5.86 11.81 3.28
N HIS A 102 6.27 10.61 3.76
CA HIS A 102 6.63 10.38 5.15
C HIS A 102 7.85 11.20 5.61
N HIS A 103 8.90 11.29 4.79
CA HIS A 103 10.08 12.09 5.13
C HIS A 103 9.74 13.59 5.19
N LEU A 104 9.00 14.09 4.21
CA LEU A 104 8.60 15.50 4.14
C LEU A 104 7.74 15.91 5.34
N VAL A 105 6.67 15.15 5.65
CA VAL A 105 5.79 15.50 6.78
C VAL A 105 6.51 15.43 8.12
N ASN A 106 7.48 14.53 8.27
CA ASN A 106 8.30 14.46 9.49
C ASN A 106 9.25 15.65 9.61
N ALA A 107 9.87 16.09 8.51
CA ALA A 107 10.75 17.26 8.50
C ALA A 107 9.97 18.54 8.87
N LEU A 108 8.77 18.73 8.28
CA LEU A 108 7.85 19.81 8.64
C LEU A 108 7.47 19.75 10.13
N ARG A 109 7.09 18.57 10.63
CA ARG A 109 6.72 18.38 12.05
C ARG A 109 7.88 18.70 13.01
N ARG A 110 9.13 18.50 12.60
CA ARG A 110 10.33 18.80 13.38
C ARG A 110 10.85 20.23 13.21
N GLY A 111 10.24 21.03 12.33
CA GLY A 111 10.70 22.40 12.03
C GLY A 111 12.01 22.45 11.22
N GLU A 112 12.37 21.39 10.51
CA GLU A 112 13.55 21.35 9.63
C GLU A 112 13.29 22.04 8.29
N ILE A 113 12.01 22.16 7.92
CA ILE A 113 11.54 22.72 6.65
C ILE A 113 10.31 23.58 6.97
N GLU A 114 10.23 24.77 6.36
CA GLU A 114 9.05 25.62 6.43
C GLU A 114 7.97 25.17 5.43
N PRO A 115 6.67 25.24 5.76
CA PRO A 115 5.60 24.94 4.82
C PRO A 115 5.71 25.84 3.59
N THR A 116 5.70 25.25 2.40
CA THR A 116 5.59 26.02 1.17
C THR A 116 4.18 26.60 1.09
N LYS A 117 4.07 27.93 0.92
CA LYS A 117 2.79 28.64 0.76
C LYS A 117 2.07 28.23 -0.51
#